data_AF-A0A3M5WWE8-F1
#
_entry.id   AF-A0A3M5WWE8-F1
#
_cell.length_a   1.000
_cell.length_b   1.000
_cell.length_c   1.000
_cell.angle_alpha   90.00
_cell.angle_beta   90.00
_cell.angle_gamma   90.00
#
_symmetry.space_group_name_H-M   'P 1'
#
loop_
_entity.id
_entity.type
_entity.pdbx_description
1 polymer ?
#
loop_
_entity_poly.entity_id
_entity_poly.type
_entity_poly.pdbx_seq_one_letter_code
_entity_poly.pdbx_strand_id
1 'polypeptide(L)'
;MGAGFYLEPSHPHYVHERSVEQLAEQIIHDVGGGAEKPEVIAGLIGEIGVSAAFTADEEKSLRAAARASAATGVPLSVHLPGWERLGHRVLDIVEAEGADLRHTVLCHMNPSHSDPAYQHALAARGAFLEYDMIGMGYYFADEHAQSPSDEENARAIVALIEHGFGSQVLLSQDVFLKTMLTRYGGHGYGYLLKHFVPRLRRHGVTGEQLENLLIDNPRRVFQRGFQAPFSSQRNATS
;
A
#
# COMPACT_ATOMS: atom_id res chain seq x y z
N MET A 1 -1.73 10.05 -10.89
CA MET A 1 -2.30 8.87 -11.58
C MET A 1 -1.34 7.71 -11.40
N GLY A 2 -1.88 6.50 -11.27
CA GLY A 2 -1.12 5.26 -11.25
C GLY A 2 -1.17 4.54 -12.60
N ALA A 3 -0.31 3.54 -12.79
CA ALA A 3 -0.29 2.66 -13.96
C ALA A 3 -0.07 1.20 -13.54
N GLY A 4 -0.69 0.25 -14.25
CA GLY A 4 -0.59 -1.17 -13.93
C GLY A 4 -1.89 -1.91 -14.22
N PHE A 5 -1.96 -3.15 -13.73
CA PHE A 5 -3.11 -4.03 -13.95
C PHE A 5 -3.64 -4.50 -12.60
N TYR A 6 -4.96 -4.39 -12.44
CA TYR A 6 -5.67 -4.70 -11.20
C TYR A 6 -5.92 -6.21 -11.08
N LEU A 7 -7.01 -6.65 -10.43
CA LEU A 7 -7.33 -8.08 -10.28
C LEU A 7 -7.65 -8.73 -11.63
N GLU A 8 -7.35 -10.02 -11.78
CA GLU A 8 -7.52 -10.76 -13.06
C GLU A 8 -8.89 -10.55 -13.72
N PRO A 9 -10.04 -10.56 -13.01
CA PRO A 9 -11.35 -10.36 -13.63
C PRO A 9 -11.53 -9.00 -14.34
N SER A 10 -10.68 -8.02 -14.04
CA SER A 10 -10.68 -6.68 -14.64
C SER A 10 -9.65 -6.51 -15.75
N HIS A 11 -8.79 -7.51 -15.97
CA HIS A 11 -7.75 -7.43 -16.98
C HIS A 11 -8.35 -7.31 -18.38
N PRO A 12 -7.84 -6.39 -19.22
CA PRO A 12 -8.08 -6.45 -20.65
C PRO A 12 -7.52 -7.75 -21.25
N HIS A 13 -8.17 -8.27 -22.29
CA HIS A 13 -7.80 -9.54 -22.92
C HIS A 13 -6.30 -9.68 -23.24
N TYR A 14 -5.67 -8.60 -23.73
CA TYR A 14 -4.26 -8.62 -24.12
C TYR A 14 -3.30 -8.92 -22.95
N VAL A 15 -3.72 -8.72 -21.70
CA VAL A 15 -2.86 -8.97 -20.53
C VAL A 15 -2.60 -10.47 -20.38
N HIS A 16 -3.59 -11.33 -20.68
CA HIS A 16 -3.44 -12.79 -20.62
C HIS A 16 -2.39 -13.30 -21.62
N GLU A 17 -2.33 -12.70 -22.81
CA GLU A 17 -1.45 -13.14 -23.91
C GLU A 17 -0.03 -12.58 -23.82
N ARG A 18 0.17 -11.49 -23.07
CA ARG A 18 1.48 -10.84 -22.96
C ARG A 18 2.37 -11.49 -21.90
N SER A 19 3.65 -11.52 -22.22
CA SER A 19 4.72 -11.90 -21.30
C SER A 19 4.95 -10.86 -20.20
N VAL A 20 5.66 -11.25 -19.14
CA VAL A 20 6.08 -10.34 -18.06
C VAL A 20 6.87 -9.16 -18.62
N GLU A 21 7.76 -9.42 -19.59
CA GLU A 21 8.62 -8.43 -20.21
C GLU A 21 7.80 -7.37 -20.98
N GLN A 22 6.84 -7.81 -21.79
CA GLN A 22 5.97 -6.91 -22.55
C GLN A 22 5.07 -6.06 -21.65
N LEU A 23 4.58 -6.63 -20.54
CA LEU A 23 3.80 -5.87 -19.56
C LEU A 23 4.68 -4.87 -18.80
N ALA A 24 5.92 -5.24 -18.46
CA ALA A 24 6.86 -4.35 -17.80
C ALA A 24 7.24 -3.18 -18.71
N GLU A 25 7.52 -3.43 -20.00
CA GLU A 25 7.81 -2.40 -20.99
C GLU A 25 6.65 -1.39 -21.13
N GLN A 26 5.40 -1.87 -21.11
CA GLN A 26 4.23 -0.99 -21.10
C GLN A 26 4.20 -0.10 -19.85
N ILE A 27 4.36 -0.69 -18.66
CA ILE A 27 4.35 0.09 -17.41
C ILE A 27 5.50 1.11 -17.39
N ILE A 28 6.70 0.73 -17.87
CA ILE A 28 7.87 1.62 -18.01
C ILE A 28 7.55 2.80 -18.93
N HIS A 29 6.88 2.56 -20.07
CA HIS A 29 6.41 3.63 -20.95
C HIS A 29 5.42 4.55 -20.23
N ASP A 30 4.42 3.99 -19.55
CA ASP A 30 3.34 4.74 -18.89
C ASP A 30 3.86 5.65 -17.76
N VAL A 31 4.94 5.24 -17.08
CA VAL A 31 5.64 6.06 -16.08
C VAL A 31 6.78 6.93 -16.66
N GLY A 32 6.88 7.02 -17.99
CA GLY A 32 7.80 7.91 -18.69
C GLY A 32 9.28 7.48 -18.66
N GLY A 33 9.54 6.21 -18.40
CA GLY A 33 10.87 5.58 -18.47
C GLY A 33 11.25 5.04 -19.85
N GLY A 34 10.30 5.02 -20.80
CA GLY A 34 10.54 4.66 -22.20
C GLY A 34 11.29 5.72 -23.01
N ALA A 35 11.74 5.35 -24.21
CA ALA A 35 12.37 6.27 -25.16
C ALA A 35 11.40 7.34 -25.66
N GLU A 36 10.17 6.93 -25.97
CA GLU A 36 9.02 7.79 -26.17
C GLU A 36 8.22 7.86 -24.86
N LYS A 37 7.59 9.02 -24.59
CA LYS A 37 6.85 9.26 -23.35
C LYS A 37 5.40 9.64 -23.66
N PRO A 38 4.43 9.22 -22.83
CA PRO A 38 3.06 9.66 -22.95
C PRO A 38 2.96 11.16 -22.62
N GLU A 39 1.89 11.80 -23.10
CA GLU A 39 1.58 13.21 -22.81
C GLU A 39 1.39 13.43 -21.29
N VAL A 40 0.76 12.46 -20.61
CA VAL A 40 0.59 12.45 -19.16
C VAL A 40 1.23 11.21 -18.60
N ILE A 41 2.17 11.41 -17.68
CA ILE A 41 2.97 10.35 -17.05
C ILE A 41 2.34 9.92 -15.72
N ALA A 42 2.29 8.61 -15.48
CA ALA A 42 1.95 8.06 -14.17
C ALA A 42 3.10 8.23 -13.17
N GLY A 43 2.77 8.62 -11.93
CA GLY A 43 3.74 8.87 -10.87
C GLY A 43 3.90 7.73 -9.86
N LEU A 44 3.09 6.67 -10.02
CA LEU A 44 3.02 5.49 -9.16
C LEU A 44 2.74 4.28 -10.06
N ILE A 45 3.36 3.14 -9.77
CA ILE A 45 3.00 1.86 -10.38
C ILE A 45 1.99 1.20 -9.44
N GLY A 46 0.73 1.12 -9.86
CA GLY A 46 -0.36 0.58 -9.06
C GLY A 46 -1.71 1.25 -9.35
N GLU A 47 -2.78 0.79 -8.70
CA GLU A 47 -2.79 -0.35 -7.76
C GLU A 47 -2.66 -1.70 -8.49
N ILE A 48 -1.67 -2.51 -8.11
CA ILE A 48 -1.46 -3.83 -8.71
C ILE A 48 -2.30 -4.86 -7.97
N GLY A 49 -3.18 -5.55 -8.71
CA GLY A 49 -4.13 -6.49 -8.11
C GLY A 49 -3.50 -7.80 -7.69
N VAL A 50 -3.69 -8.17 -6.42
CA VAL A 50 -3.48 -9.53 -5.91
C VAL A 50 -4.77 -9.98 -5.24
N SER A 51 -5.45 -10.98 -5.80
CA SER A 51 -6.63 -11.57 -5.17
C SER A 51 -6.25 -12.62 -4.12
N ALA A 52 -7.22 -13.09 -3.33
CA ALA A 52 -7.02 -14.21 -2.42
C ALA A 52 -6.58 -15.50 -3.15
N ALA A 53 -6.97 -15.66 -4.42
CA ALA A 53 -6.54 -16.80 -5.25
C ALA A 53 -5.08 -16.66 -5.72
N PHE A 54 -4.58 -15.42 -5.80
CA PHE A 54 -3.25 -15.05 -6.28
C PHE A 54 -2.86 -15.84 -7.53
N THR A 55 -3.61 -15.57 -8.60
CA THR A 55 -3.56 -16.38 -9.83
C THR A 55 -2.25 -16.21 -10.58
N ALA A 56 -2.02 -17.06 -11.58
CA ALA A 56 -0.82 -16.97 -12.41
C ALA A 56 -0.73 -15.63 -13.17
N ASP A 57 -1.86 -15.07 -13.60
CA ASP A 57 -1.88 -13.78 -14.30
C ASP A 57 -1.69 -12.58 -13.36
N GLU A 58 -2.16 -12.67 -12.12
CA GLU A 58 -1.87 -11.68 -11.07
C GLU A 58 -0.39 -11.73 -10.66
N GLU A 59 0.19 -12.92 -10.51
CA GLU A 59 1.64 -13.05 -10.28
C GLU A 59 2.46 -12.51 -11.46
N LYS A 60 2.05 -12.78 -12.70
CA LYS A 60 2.66 -12.22 -13.92
C LYS A 60 2.60 -10.69 -13.93
N SER A 61 1.45 -10.12 -13.57
CA SER A 61 1.24 -8.67 -13.43
C SER A 61 2.14 -8.07 -12.35
N LEU A 62 2.20 -8.69 -11.16
CA LEU A 62 3.04 -8.24 -10.05
C LEU A 62 4.53 -8.26 -10.43
N ARG A 63 5.00 -9.31 -11.10
CA ARG A 63 6.38 -9.40 -11.58
C ARG A 63 6.71 -8.28 -12.56
N ALA A 64 5.81 -8.02 -13.51
CA ALA A 64 5.98 -6.95 -14.50
C ALA A 64 6.07 -5.57 -13.82
N ALA A 65 5.18 -5.32 -12.86
CA ALA A 65 5.14 -4.07 -12.10
C ALA A 65 6.41 -3.88 -11.24
N ALA A 66 6.88 -4.94 -10.57
CA ALA A 66 8.11 -4.91 -9.79
C ALA A 66 9.34 -4.64 -10.68
N ARG A 67 9.46 -5.28 -11.84
CA ARG A 67 10.53 -4.98 -12.81
C ARG A 67 10.48 -3.53 -13.29
N ALA A 68 9.29 -3.01 -13.59
CA ALA A 68 9.13 -1.63 -13.99
C ALA A 68 9.53 -0.66 -12.87
N SER A 69 9.17 -0.96 -11.62
CA SER A 69 9.59 -0.18 -10.44
C SER A 69 11.11 -0.20 -10.27
N ALA A 70 11.74 -1.38 -10.38
CA ALA A 70 13.19 -1.53 -10.31
C ALA A 70 13.92 -0.74 -11.41
N ALA A 71 13.43 -0.82 -12.65
CA ALA A 71 14.03 -0.16 -13.80
C ALA A 71 13.90 1.37 -13.76
N THR A 72 12.78 1.88 -13.23
CA THR A 72 12.45 3.30 -13.31
C THR A 72 12.68 4.05 -12.01
N GLY A 73 12.68 3.37 -10.87
CA GLY A 73 12.67 3.96 -9.53
C GLY A 73 11.35 4.67 -9.19
N VAL A 74 10.25 4.31 -9.85
CA VAL A 74 8.90 4.77 -9.52
C VAL A 74 8.30 3.83 -8.46
N PRO A 75 7.65 4.33 -7.39
CA PRO A 75 7.15 3.49 -6.30
C PRO A 75 6.08 2.52 -6.78
N LEU A 76 5.96 1.40 -6.05
CA LEU A 76 5.00 0.32 -6.32
C LEU A 76 3.91 0.33 -5.24
N SER A 77 2.65 0.21 -5.63
CA SER A 77 1.50 0.02 -4.76
C SER A 77 0.77 -1.25 -5.16
N VAL A 78 0.54 -2.13 -4.18
CA VAL A 78 -0.05 -3.46 -4.38
C VAL A 78 -1.33 -3.56 -3.57
N HIS A 79 -2.44 -3.74 -4.28
CA HIS A 79 -3.71 -4.15 -3.70
C HIS A 79 -3.55 -5.55 -3.10
N LEU A 80 -3.76 -5.68 -1.79
CA LEU A 80 -3.78 -6.95 -1.11
C LEU A 80 -5.20 -7.43 -0.84
N PRO A 81 -5.43 -8.75 -0.83
CA PRO A 81 -6.65 -9.30 -0.25
C PRO A 81 -6.55 -9.16 1.27
N GLY A 82 -6.98 -8.02 1.82
CA GLY A 82 -6.62 -7.57 3.19
C GLY A 82 -6.99 -8.53 4.33
N TRP A 83 -7.98 -9.41 4.13
CA TRP A 83 -8.34 -10.45 5.10
C TRP A 83 -7.40 -11.67 5.08
N GLU A 84 -6.60 -11.84 4.04
CA GLU A 84 -5.59 -12.89 3.90
C GLU A 84 -4.21 -12.45 4.44
N ARG A 85 -3.21 -13.34 4.36
CA ARG A 85 -1.82 -13.09 4.82
C ARG A 85 -0.79 -13.32 3.71
N LEU A 86 -1.06 -12.75 2.53
CA LEU A 86 -0.22 -12.93 1.34
C LEU A 86 0.93 -11.91 1.21
N GLY A 87 1.02 -10.92 2.09
CA GLY A 87 2.00 -9.83 1.99
C GLY A 87 3.45 -10.29 1.93
N HIS A 88 3.82 -11.36 2.64
CA HIS A 88 5.18 -11.91 2.55
C HIS A 88 5.49 -12.47 1.16
N ARG A 89 4.56 -13.24 0.57
CA ARG A 89 4.72 -13.78 -0.79
C ARG A 89 4.79 -12.66 -1.82
N VAL A 90 3.98 -11.61 -1.66
CA VAL A 90 4.04 -10.42 -2.52
C VAL A 90 5.42 -9.78 -2.44
N LEU A 91 5.92 -9.51 -1.23
CA LEU A 91 7.24 -8.90 -1.05
C LEU A 91 8.39 -9.80 -1.54
N ASP A 92 8.27 -11.14 -1.43
CA ASP A 92 9.25 -12.08 -1.98
C ASP A 92 9.36 -11.96 -3.51
N ILE A 93 8.22 -11.82 -4.20
CA ILE A 93 8.19 -11.63 -5.65
C ILE A 93 8.76 -10.25 -6.01
N VAL A 94 8.36 -9.20 -5.31
CA VAL A 94 8.82 -7.82 -5.56
C VAL A 94 10.34 -7.72 -5.39
N GLU A 95 10.89 -8.33 -4.33
CA GLU A 95 12.33 -8.39 -4.06
C GLU A 95 13.07 -9.23 -5.10
N ALA A 96 12.52 -10.38 -5.51
CA ALA A 96 13.12 -11.24 -6.52
C ALA A 96 13.21 -10.56 -7.91
N GLU A 97 12.30 -9.65 -8.22
CA GLU A 97 12.32 -8.84 -9.45
C GLU A 97 13.14 -7.54 -9.31
N GLY A 98 13.78 -7.34 -8.14
CA GLY A 98 14.77 -6.28 -7.91
C GLY A 98 14.20 -4.92 -7.51
N ALA A 99 12.90 -4.82 -7.19
CA ALA A 99 12.32 -3.57 -6.72
C ALA A 99 12.67 -3.31 -5.25
N ASP A 100 12.76 -2.03 -4.88
CA ASP A 100 13.07 -1.63 -3.51
C ASP A 100 11.82 -1.70 -2.62
N LEU A 101 11.84 -2.59 -1.62
CA LEU A 101 10.72 -2.74 -0.68
C LEU A 101 10.44 -1.44 0.09
N ARG A 102 11.44 -0.57 0.27
CA ARG A 102 11.29 0.75 0.92
C ARG A 102 10.50 1.76 0.09
N HIS A 103 10.20 1.42 -1.15
CA HIS A 103 9.32 2.16 -2.06
C HIS A 103 8.11 1.31 -2.50
N THR A 104 7.81 0.24 -1.76
CA THR A 104 6.65 -0.63 -1.98
C THR A 104 5.60 -0.38 -0.91
N VAL A 105 4.36 -0.13 -1.35
CA VAL A 105 3.18 0.09 -0.53
C VAL A 105 2.30 -1.15 -0.60
N LEU A 106 1.99 -1.71 0.57
CA LEU A 106 0.98 -2.75 0.74
C LEU A 106 -0.34 -2.09 1.16
N CYS A 107 -1.32 -2.12 0.26
CA CYS A 107 -2.66 -1.57 0.49
C CYS A 107 -3.51 -2.49 1.37
N HIS A 108 -4.62 -1.98 1.88
CA HIS A 108 -5.63 -2.73 2.63
C HIS A 108 -5.08 -3.44 3.87
N MET A 109 -4.17 -2.80 4.60
CA MET A 109 -3.60 -3.38 5.82
C MET A 109 -4.59 -3.38 6.99
N ASN A 110 -5.70 -2.64 6.88
CA ASN A 110 -6.72 -2.52 7.91
C ASN A 110 -7.22 -3.89 8.44
N PRO A 111 -7.69 -4.86 7.63
CA PRO A 111 -8.31 -6.07 8.16
C PRO A 111 -7.32 -7.00 8.89
N SER A 112 -6.02 -6.80 8.69
CA SER A 112 -4.96 -7.49 9.45
C SER A 112 -4.62 -6.82 10.80
N HIS A 113 -5.38 -5.81 11.25
CA HIS A 113 -5.12 -5.05 12.48
C HIS A 113 -4.95 -5.90 13.76
N SER A 114 -5.55 -7.10 13.78
CA SER A 114 -5.50 -8.03 14.92
C SER A 114 -4.29 -8.97 14.87
N ASP A 115 -3.45 -8.85 13.86
CA ASP A 115 -2.25 -9.65 13.64
C ASP A 115 -1.00 -8.76 13.61
N PRO A 116 -0.57 -8.21 14.77
CA PRO A 116 0.58 -7.33 14.85
C PRO A 116 1.88 -8.02 14.44
N ALA A 117 2.01 -9.34 14.63
CA ALA A 117 3.20 -10.08 14.25
C ALA A 117 3.42 -10.04 12.72
N TYR A 118 2.35 -10.27 11.95
CA TYR A 118 2.38 -10.13 10.49
C TYR A 118 2.74 -8.70 10.06
N GLN A 119 2.04 -7.70 10.60
CA GLN A 119 2.28 -6.30 10.22
C GLN A 119 3.71 -5.85 10.55
N HIS A 120 4.19 -6.14 11.77
CA HIS A 120 5.56 -5.82 12.18
C HIS A 120 6.59 -6.49 11.27
N ALA A 121 6.38 -7.75 10.89
CA ALA A 121 7.29 -8.47 10.01
C ALA A 121 7.34 -7.88 8.59
N LEU A 122 6.21 -7.41 8.05
CA LEU A 122 6.17 -6.72 6.76
C LEU A 122 6.87 -5.35 6.82
N ALA A 123 6.58 -4.56 7.85
CA ALA A 123 7.23 -3.25 8.05
C ALA A 123 8.75 -3.40 8.26
N ALA A 124 9.19 -4.45 8.96
CA ALA A 124 10.61 -4.75 9.16
C ALA A 124 11.36 -5.10 7.87
N ARG A 125 10.66 -5.59 6.84
CA ARG A 125 11.22 -5.76 5.49
C ARG A 125 11.37 -4.43 4.72
N GLY A 126 10.84 -3.34 5.27
CA GLY A 126 10.93 -1.99 4.71
C GLY A 126 9.68 -1.50 3.97
N ALA A 127 8.69 -2.36 3.76
CA ALA A 127 7.45 -1.99 3.06
C ALA A 127 6.62 -0.98 3.85
N PHE A 128 5.90 -0.13 3.13
CA PHE A 128 4.85 0.70 3.71
C PHE A 128 3.58 -0.11 3.92
N LEU A 129 2.94 0.06 5.07
CA LEU A 129 1.65 -0.50 5.43
C LEU A 129 0.61 0.60 5.29
N GLU A 130 -0.23 0.50 4.27
CA GLU A 130 -1.28 1.48 4.02
C GLU A 130 -2.59 1.07 4.69
N TYR A 131 -3.02 1.91 5.64
CA TYR A 131 -4.35 1.88 6.20
C TYR A 131 -5.24 2.79 5.37
N ASP A 132 -5.69 2.28 4.23
CA ASP A 132 -6.51 3.00 3.27
C ASP A 132 -8.02 2.80 3.47
N MET A 133 -8.47 1.91 4.35
CA MET A 133 -9.91 1.68 4.58
C MET A 133 -10.48 2.54 5.72
N ILE A 134 -9.88 3.68 6.07
CA ILE A 134 -10.33 4.50 7.21
C ILE A 134 -11.72 5.09 6.96
N GLY A 135 -12.62 4.88 7.93
CA GLY A 135 -14.04 5.24 7.82
C GLY A 135 -14.88 4.23 7.05
N MET A 136 -14.30 3.15 6.49
CA MET A 136 -15.07 2.13 5.81
C MET A 136 -15.64 1.12 6.81
N GLY A 137 -16.95 1.20 7.06
CA GLY A 137 -17.68 0.33 7.98
C GLY A 137 -18.51 -0.76 7.30
N TYR A 138 -18.14 -1.21 6.09
CA TYR A 138 -18.96 -2.10 5.28
C TYR A 138 -18.73 -3.58 5.61
N TYR A 139 -19.80 -4.36 5.46
CA TYR A 139 -19.74 -5.80 5.31
C TYR A 139 -19.84 -6.14 3.81
N PHE A 140 -18.81 -6.78 3.28
CA PHE A 140 -18.74 -7.26 1.91
C PHE A 140 -19.33 -8.67 1.86
N ALA A 141 -20.55 -8.79 1.33
CA ALA A 141 -21.31 -10.04 1.38
C ALA A 141 -20.73 -11.13 0.47
N ASP A 142 -20.13 -10.72 -0.64
CA ASP A 142 -19.42 -11.54 -1.61
C ASP A 142 -18.09 -12.09 -1.06
N GLU A 143 -17.40 -11.31 -0.22
CA GLU A 143 -16.17 -11.73 0.44
C GLU A 143 -16.42 -12.36 1.82
N HIS A 144 -17.67 -12.33 2.30
CA HIS A 144 -18.05 -12.72 3.66
C HIS A 144 -17.23 -12.04 4.76
N ALA A 145 -16.90 -10.77 4.54
CA ALA A 145 -15.87 -10.08 5.32
C ALA A 145 -16.34 -8.72 5.85
N GLN A 146 -15.98 -8.43 7.10
CA GLN A 146 -16.29 -7.16 7.77
C GLN A 146 -15.07 -6.25 7.75
N SER A 147 -15.26 -5.00 7.31
CA SER A 147 -14.25 -3.95 7.47
C SER A 147 -14.04 -3.64 8.96
N PRO A 148 -12.81 -3.48 9.43
CA PRO A 148 -12.53 -3.17 10.83
C PRO A 148 -12.99 -1.76 11.19
N SER A 149 -13.31 -1.56 12.46
CA SER A 149 -13.66 -0.24 12.96
C SER A 149 -12.45 0.69 13.01
N ASP A 150 -12.69 2.01 12.96
CA ASP A 150 -11.64 3.00 13.16
C ASP A 150 -10.96 2.91 14.53
N GLU A 151 -11.64 2.37 15.55
CA GLU A 151 -11.02 2.16 16.86
C GLU A 151 -10.02 1.01 16.83
N GLU A 152 -10.29 -0.04 16.06
CA GLU A 152 -9.34 -1.12 15.80
C GLU A 152 -8.16 -0.65 14.96
N ASN A 153 -8.44 0.10 13.89
CA ASN A 153 -7.40 0.71 13.05
C ASN A 153 -6.48 1.63 13.87
N ALA A 154 -7.06 2.51 14.71
CA ALA A 154 -6.28 3.43 15.53
C ALA A 154 -5.36 2.69 16.52
N ARG A 155 -5.86 1.63 17.19
CA ARG A 155 -5.03 0.82 18.11
C ARG A 155 -3.88 0.12 17.40
N ALA A 156 -4.12 -0.44 16.21
CA ALA A 156 -3.07 -1.11 15.45
C ALA A 156 -2.00 -0.13 14.94
N ILE A 157 -2.41 1.06 14.48
CA ILE A 157 -1.47 2.13 14.10
C ILE A 157 -0.62 2.58 15.30
N VAL A 158 -1.23 2.73 16.48
CA VAL A 158 -0.50 3.07 17.71
C VAL A 158 0.50 1.98 18.06
N ALA A 159 0.10 0.71 17.98
CA ALA A 159 1.01 -0.41 18.22
C ALA A 159 2.22 -0.38 17.26
N LEU A 160 2.00 -0.11 15.96
CA LEU A 160 3.08 0.05 14.98
C LEU A 160 4.03 1.20 15.35
N ILE A 161 3.49 2.34 15.78
CA ILE A 161 4.28 3.50 16.23
C ILE A 161 5.12 3.13 17.45
N GLU A 162 4.52 2.51 18.46
CA GLU A 162 5.19 2.11 19.71
C GLU A 162 6.31 1.08 19.48
N HIS A 163 6.19 0.25 18.44
CA HIS A 163 7.20 -0.72 18.04
C HIS A 163 8.25 -0.16 17.07
N GLY A 164 8.21 1.14 16.76
CA GLY A 164 9.20 1.82 15.91
C GLY A 164 8.91 1.77 14.41
N PHE A 165 7.77 1.23 13.99
CA PHE A 165 7.34 1.15 12.59
C PHE A 165 6.45 2.31 12.15
N GLY A 166 6.29 3.36 12.98
CA GLY A 166 5.47 4.52 12.64
C GLY A 166 5.88 5.22 11.34
N SER A 167 7.14 5.07 10.93
CA SER A 167 7.66 5.61 9.66
C SER A 167 7.27 4.76 8.44
N GLN A 168 6.64 3.59 8.62
CA GLN A 168 6.17 2.71 7.53
C GLN A 168 4.65 2.81 7.33
N VAL A 169 3.93 3.65 8.08
CA VAL A 169 2.46 3.69 8.02
C VAL A 169 1.97 4.76 7.06
N LEU A 170 1.01 4.43 6.20
CA LEU A 170 0.27 5.39 5.37
C LEU A 170 -1.21 5.36 5.74
N LEU A 171 -1.91 6.48 5.53
CA LEU A 171 -3.34 6.62 5.85
C LEU A 171 -4.11 7.14 4.64
N SER A 172 -5.22 6.50 4.31
CA SER A 172 -6.14 6.94 3.25
C SER A 172 -7.58 6.46 3.56
N GLN A 173 -8.52 6.65 2.63
CA GLN A 173 -9.94 6.27 2.79
C GLN A 173 -10.48 5.40 1.66
N ASP A 174 -9.67 5.13 0.64
CA ASP A 174 -10.02 4.32 -0.53
C ASP A 174 -11.43 4.61 -1.07
N VAL A 175 -11.68 5.88 -1.40
CA VAL A 175 -13.01 6.28 -1.87
C VAL A 175 -13.24 5.75 -3.28
N PHE A 176 -13.84 4.56 -3.38
CA PHE A 176 -14.11 3.89 -4.66
C PHE A 176 -15.61 3.78 -5.01
N LEU A 177 -16.50 3.89 -4.02
CA LEU A 177 -17.95 3.88 -4.23
C LEU A 177 -18.56 5.28 -4.12
N LYS A 178 -19.60 5.56 -4.93
CA LYS A 178 -20.36 6.83 -4.84
C LYS A 178 -20.88 7.09 -3.42
N THR A 179 -21.36 6.05 -2.74
CA THR A 179 -21.90 6.10 -1.38
C THR A 179 -20.86 6.49 -0.32
N MET A 180 -19.56 6.42 -0.63
CA MET A 180 -18.49 6.90 0.27
C MET A 180 -18.32 8.42 0.23
N LEU A 181 -18.86 9.11 -0.78
CA LEU A 181 -18.78 10.58 -0.89
C LEU A 181 -19.82 11.27 0.01
N THR A 182 -19.47 12.42 0.56
CA THR A 182 -20.37 13.25 1.41
C THR A 182 -21.68 13.61 0.72
N ARG A 183 -21.65 13.83 -0.60
CA ARG A 183 -22.85 14.09 -1.41
C ARG A 183 -23.89 12.97 -1.33
N TYR A 184 -23.45 11.74 -1.08
CA TYR A 184 -24.32 10.56 -0.99
C TYR A 184 -24.43 10.02 0.45
N GLY A 185 -24.05 10.82 1.45
CA GLY A 185 -24.15 10.45 2.86
C GLY A 185 -22.92 9.72 3.42
N GLY A 186 -21.88 9.50 2.61
CA GLY A 186 -20.61 8.94 3.06
C GLY A 186 -19.70 9.96 3.73
N HIS A 187 -18.50 9.52 4.08
CA HIS A 187 -17.51 10.31 4.82
C HIS A 187 -16.69 11.27 3.94
N GLY A 188 -16.40 10.87 2.71
CA GLY A 188 -15.58 11.60 1.75
C GLY A 188 -14.14 11.87 2.18
N TYR A 189 -13.40 12.57 1.32
CA TYR A 189 -11.96 12.79 1.46
C TYR A 189 -11.55 13.63 2.69
N GLY A 190 -12.47 14.41 3.26
CA GLY A 190 -12.18 15.23 4.44
C GLY A 190 -12.19 14.45 5.76
N TYR A 191 -12.64 13.20 5.76
CA TYR A 191 -12.90 12.44 6.98
C TYR A 191 -11.64 12.16 7.80
N LEU A 192 -10.55 11.79 7.12
CA LEU A 192 -9.27 11.47 7.76
C LEU A 192 -8.82 12.62 8.66
N LEU A 193 -8.76 13.84 8.11
CA LEU A 193 -8.32 15.03 8.85
C LEU A 193 -9.32 15.48 9.92
N LYS A 194 -10.63 15.40 9.63
CA LYS A 194 -11.68 15.93 10.51
C LYS A 194 -12.04 15.01 11.67
N HIS A 195 -11.87 13.69 11.51
CA HIS A 195 -12.39 12.71 12.46
C HIS A 195 -11.35 11.68 12.88
N PHE A 196 -10.58 11.12 11.96
CA PHE A 196 -9.61 10.09 12.30
C PHE A 196 -8.34 10.65 12.96
N VAL A 197 -7.83 11.80 12.50
CA VAL A 197 -6.70 12.48 13.16
C VAL A 197 -7.05 12.85 14.62
N PRO A 198 -8.21 13.46 14.93
CA PRO A 198 -8.65 13.62 16.32
C PRO A 198 -8.77 12.30 17.09
N ARG A 199 -9.14 11.18 16.44
CA ARG A 199 -9.15 9.85 17.06
C ARG A 199 -7.76 9.40 17.44
N LEU A 200 -6.78 9.48 16.54
CA LEU A 200 -5.38 9.15 16.85
C LEU A 200 -4.84 9.99 18.02
N ARG A 201 -5.19 11.29 18.08
CA ARG A 201 -4.83 12.12 19.24
C ARG A 201 -5.42 11.62 20.56
N ARG A 202 -6.67 11.12 20.56
CA ARG A 202 -7.26 10.51 21.77
C ARG A 202 -6.54 9.24 22.21
N HIS A 203 -5.91 8.53 21.27
CA HIS A 203 -5.05 7.38 21.53
C HIS A 203 -3.59 7.77 21.85
N GLY A 204 -3.29 9.06 22.02
CA GLY A 204 -1.97 9.53 22.46
C GLY A 204 -0.97 9.80 21.34
N VAL A 205 -1.36 9.72 20.07
CA VAL A 205 -0.46 10.05 18.95
C VAL A 205 -0.12 11.54 18.97
N THR A 206 1.17 11.85 18.98
CA THR A 206 1.69 13.22 19.12
C THR A 206 1.55 14.01 17.81
N GLY A 207 1.73 15.33 17.90
CA GLY A 207 1.77 16.20 16.71
C GLY A 207 2.85 15.78 15.70
N GLU A 208 4.07 15.49 16.19
CA GLU A 208 5.19 15.02 15.37
C GLU A 208 4.89 13.66 14.70
N GLN A 209 4.28 12.73 15.42
CA GLN A 209 3.88 11.45 14.84
C GLN A 209 2.79 11.63 13.77
N LEU A 210 1.84 12.54 13.97
CA LEU A 210 0.84 12.87 12.95
C LEU A 210 1.46 13.54 11.71
N GLU A 211 2.43 14.43 11.89
CA GLU A 211 3.18 15.02 10.77
C GLU A 211 3.91 13.94 9.99
N ASN A 212 4.55 12.99 10.67
CA ASN A 212 5.14 11.83 10.01
C ASN A 212 4.09 11.08 9.17
N LEU A 213 2.97 10.66 9.77
CA LEU A 213 1.93 9.90 9.08
C LEU A 213 1.32 10.62 7.87
N LEU A 214 1.12 11.94 7.97
CA LEU A 214 0.35 12.72 6.98
C LEU A 214 1.23 13.41 5.92
N ILE A 215 2.53 13.60 6.21
CA ILE A 215 3.42 14.41 5.37
C ILE A 215 4.68 13.60 5.03
N ASP A 216 5.47 13.22 6.04
CA ASP A 216 6.80 12.66 5.77
C ASP A 216 6.75 11.23 5.23
N ASN A 217 5.81 10.41 5.69
CA ASN A 217 5.64 9.04 5.21
C ASN A 217 5.22 9.04 3.73
N PRO A 218 4.13 9.72 3.30
CA PRO A 218 3.81 9.85 1.88
C PRO A 218 4.96 10.44 1.06
N ARG A 219 5.66 11.46 1.59
CA ARG A 219 6.82 12.03 0.91
C ARG A 219 7.93 10.99 0.69
N ARG A 220 8.24 10.17 1.70
CA ARG A 220 9.29 9.15 1.61
C ARG A 220 9.00 8.06 0.61
N VAL A 221 7.72 7.71 0.39
CA VAL A 221 7.33 6.78 -0.69
C VAL A 221 7.92 7.24 -2.03
N PHE A 222 7.92 8.54 -2.33
CA PHE A 222 8.37 9.08 -3.63
C PHE A 222 9.81 9.62 -3.64
N GLN A 223 10.51 9.63 -2.51
CA GLN A 223 11.88 10.17 -2.42
C GLN A 223 12.95 9.11 -2.70
N ARG A 224 13.53 9.15 -3.90
CA ARG A 224 14.64 8.27 -4.25
C ARG A 224 15.84 8.45 -3.30
N GLY A 225 16.42 7.33 -2.86
CA GLY A 225 17.72 7.31 -2.16
C GLY A 225 17.67 7.65 -0.66
N PHE A 226 16.50 7.71 -0.03
CA PHE A 226 16.41 7.87 1.42
C PHE A 226 16.81 6.55 2.13
N GLN A 227 18.01 6.51 2.70
CA GLN A 227 18.36 5.50 3.70
C GLN A 227 17.83 5.99 5.05
N ALA A 228 16.78 5.36 5.57
CA ALA A 228 16.40 5.58 6.97
C ALA A 228 17.62 5.22 7.85
N PRO A 229 17.97 6.03 8.86
CA PRO A 229 18.96 5.62 9.84
C PRO A 229 18.41 4.38 10.55
N PHE A 230 19.01 3.22 10.30
CA PHE A 230 18.77 2.03 11.11
C PHE A 230 19.16 2.39 12.55
N SER A 231 18.18 2.55 13.43
CA SER A 231 18.44 2.60 14.87
C SER A 231 18.71 1.18 15.34
N SER A 232 19.94 0.71 15.10
CA SER A 232 20.46 -0.48 15.80
C SER A 232 20.68 -0.13 17.27
N GLN A 233 19.60 -0.05 18.05
CA GLN A 233 19.67 -0.13 19.50
C GLN A 233 19.10 -1.48 19.96
N ARG A 234 20.04 -2.35 20.35
CA ARG A 234 20.00 -3.54 21.23
C ARG A 234 21.03 -4.55 20.67
N ASN A 235 22.16 -4.85 21.30
CA ASN A 235 22.41 -5.05 22.73
C ASN A 235 23.78 -4.50 23.16
N ALA A 236 23.76 -3.68 24.21
CA ALA A 236 24.86 -3.60 25.17
C ALA A 236 24.21 -3.70 26.55
N THR A 237 24.22 -4.89 27.13
CA THR A 237 24.23 -5.09 28.59
C THR A 237 24.63 -6.53 28.93
N SER A 238 25.60 -6.58 29.87
CA SER A 238 26.18 -7.69 30.65
C SER A 238 26.94 -8.78 29.93
#